data_AF-A0A918VHA6-F1
#
_entry.id   AF-A0A918VHA6-F1
#
_cell.length_a   1.000
_cell.length_b   1.000
_cell.length_c   1.000
_cell.angle_alpha   90.00
_cell.angle_beta   90.00
_cell.angle_gamma   90.00
#
_symmetry.space_group_name_H-M   'P 1'
#
loop_
_entity.id
_entity.type
_entity.pdbx_description
1 polymer ?
#
loop_
_entity_poly.entity_id
_entity_poly.type
_entity_poly.pdbx_seq_one_letter_code
_entity_poly.pdbx_strand_id
1 'polypeptide(L)'
;MKLSKYLLSALFSMMAGVGIVKIFMGELHPVALIICMAYLCIVAALNSKGGKLIKYVAYLFAGLLSLLLLGVLLAVAMPLFGAEFELALFFASLLIGAIGVLTIFTIRSENTNSV
;
A
#
# COMPACT_ATOMS: atom_id res chain seq x y z
N MET A 1 -5.98 -11.68 -12.59
CA MET A 1 -6.48 -10.30 -12.81
C MET A 1 -5.35 -9.46 -13.41
N LYS A 2 -5.18 -9.47 -14.74
CA LYS A 2 -3.99 -8.85 -15.36
C LYS A 2 -3.97 -7.33 -15.17
N LEU A 3 -5.12 -6.67 -15.27
CA LEU A 3 -5.23 -5.22 -15.16
C LEU A 3 -4.87 -4.68 -13.77
N SER A 4 -5.39 -5.29 -12.69
CA SER A 4 -5.11 -4.85 -11.31
C SER A 4 -3.63 -4.95 -10.97
N LYS A 5 -2.97 -6.02 -11.42
CA LYS A 5 -1.52 -6.21 -11.29
C LYS A 5 -0.73 -5.05 -11.90
N TYR A 6 -1.02 -4.68 -13.15
CA TYR A 6 -0.30 -3.61 -13.82
C TYR A 6 -0.57 -2.24 -13.19
N LEU A 7 -1.82 -1.95 -12.84
CA LEU A 7 -2.20 -0.70 -12.16
C LEU A 7 -1.49 -0.56 -10.80
N LEU A 8 -1.55 -1.60 -9.96
CA LEU A 8 -0.90 -1.58 -8.65
C LEU A 8 0.63 -1.52 -8.78
N SER A 9 1.21 -2.26 -9.72
CA SER A 9 2.66 -2.21 -9.98
C SER A 9 3.10 -0.81 -10.41
N ALA A 10 2.36 -0.16 -11.31
CA ALA A 10 2.64 1.20 -11.74
C ALA A 10 2.51 2.19 -10.58
N LEU A 11 1.44 2.07 -9.77
CA LEU A 11 1.20 2.92 -8.61
C LEU A 11 2.34 2.83 -7.59
N PHE A 12 2.71 1.63 -7.15
CA PHE A 12 3.79 1.45 -6.17
C PHE A 12 5.16 1.85 -6.73
N SER A 13 5.42 1.60 -8.02
CA SER A 13 6.65 2.06 -8.67
C SER A 13 6.74 3.59 -8.72
N MET A 14 5.63 4.26 -9.05
CA MET A 14 5.54 5.72 -9.04
C MET A 14 5.75 6.27 -7.62
N MET A 15 5.11 5.68 -6.61
CA MET A 15 5.29 6.09 -5.21
C MET A 15 6.73 5.91 -4.72
N ALA A 16 7.39 4.80 -5.08
CA ALA A 16 8.80 4.59 -4.77
C ALA A 16 9.68 5.65 -5.44
N GLY A 17 9.45 5.94 -6.73
CA GLY A 17 10.18 6.96 -7.47
C GLY A 17 10.02 8.36 -6.88
N VAL A 18 8.78 8.78 -6.60
CA VAL A 18 8.47 10.07 -5.97
C VAL A 18 9.11 10.16 -4.58
N GLY A 19 9.06 9.08 -3.79
CA GLY A 19 9.68 9.03 -2.48
C GLY A 19 11.19 9.22 -2.54
N ILE A 20 11.87 8.52 -3.46
CA ILE A 20 13.32 8.67 -3.66
C ILE A 20 13.68 10.12 -4.05
N VAL A 21 12.94 10.72 -5.00
CA VAL A 21 13.19 12.12 -5.42
C VAL A 21 13.03 13.09 -4.25
N LYS A 22 11.97 12.95 -3.46
CA LYS A 22 11.72 13.80 -2.27
C LYS A 22 12.78 13.64 -1.18
N ILE A 23 13.39 12.45 -1.05
CA ILE A 23 14.54 12.24 -0.14
C ILE A 23 15.75 13.03 -0.64
N PHE A 24 16.05 12.98 -1.94
CA PHE A 24 17.16 13.75 -2.52
C PHE A 24 16.96 15.27 -2.46
N MET A 25 15.71 15.74 -2.52
CA MET A 25 15.35 17.14 -2.32
C MET A 25 15.40 17.59 -0.85
N GLY A 26 15.62 16.66 0.09
CA GLY A 26 15.62 16.95 1.53
C GLY A 26 14.23 17.17 2.14
N GLU A 27 13.15 16.89 1.39
CA GLU A 27 11.77 17.04 1.87
C GLU A 27 11.30 15.86 2.72
N LEU A 28 11.94 14.69 2.58
CA LEU A 28 11.64 13.49 3.34
C LEU A 28 12.84 13.04 4.15
N HIS A 29 12.57 12.58 5.37
CA HIS A 29 13.58 11.99 6.23
C HIS A 29 14.20 10.76 5.55
N PRO A 30 15.52 10.52 5.66
CA PRO A 30 16.19 9.38 5.01
C PRO A 30 15.59 8.01 5.35
N VAL A 31 14.94 7.88 6.51
CA VAL A 31 14.20 6.67 6.93
C VAL A 31 13.09 6.28 5.94
N ALA A 32 12.56 7.22 5.14
CA ALA A 32 11.59 6.96 4.09
C ALA A 32 12.14 6.05 2.96
N LEU A 33 13.46 5.85 2.85
CA LEU A 33 14.05 4.85 1.94
C LEU A 33 13.53 3.44 2.22
N ILE A 34 13.27 3.11 3.50
CA ILE A 34 12.74 1.81 3.89
C ILE A 34 11.35 1.60 3.27
N ILE A 35 10.52 2.65 3.27
CA ILE A 35 9.18 2.62 2.69
C ILE A 35 9.26 2.50 1.16
N CYS A 36 10.18 3.24 0.52
CA CYS A 36 10.41 3.14 -0.92
C CYS A 36 10.85 1.73 -1.33
N MET A 37 11.75 1.11 -0.57
CA MET A 37 12.18 -0.28 -0.77
C MET A 37 11.02 -1.26 -0.58
N ALA A 38 10.16 -1.03 0.40
CA ALA A 38 8.97 -1.84 0.59
C ALA A 38 8.00 -1.77 -0.60
N TYR A 39 7.79 -0.57 -1.17
CA TYR A 39 6.99 -0.41 -2.39
C TYR A 39 7.60 -1.19 -3.58
N LEU A 40 8.93 -1.16 -3.75
CA LEU A 40 9.60 -1.97 -4.78
C LEU A 40 9.44 -3.48 -4.52
N CYS A 41 9.48 -3.93 -3.27
CA CYS A 41 9.20 -5.33 -2.90
C CYS A 41 7.77 -5.73 -3.26
N ILE A 42 6.78 -4.85 -3.07
CA ILE A 42 5.39 -5.09 -3.50
C ILE A 42 5.31 -5.24 -5.02
N VAL A 43 5.97 -4.37 -5.78
CA VAL A 43 6.02 -4.45 -7.25
C VAL A 43 6.64 -5.78 -7.70
N ALA A 44 7.75 -6.19 -7.07
CA ALA A 44 8.37 -7.48 -7.35
C ALA A 44 7.41 -8.64 -7.06
N ALA A 45 6.76 -8.64 -5.89
CA ALA A 45 5.80 -9.67 -5.49
C ALA A 45 4.58 -9.74 -6.45
N LEU A 46 4.03 -8.60 -6.88
CA LEU A 46 2.93 -8.52 -7.86
C LEU A 46 3.32 -9.10 -9.22
N ASN A 47 4.60 -9.01 -9.59
CA ASN A 47 5.12 -9.56 -10.84
C ASN A 47 5.67 -10.98 -10.71
N SER A 48 5.38 -11.66 -9.60
CA SER A 48 5.91 -13.00 -9.27
C SER A 48 7.44 -13.07 -9.32
N LYS A 49 8.10 -11.92 -9.10
CA LYS A 49 9.56 -11.81 -9.00
C LYS A 49 9.96 -11.78 -7.53
N GLY A 50 11.07 -12.45 -7.22
CA GLY A 50 11.61 -12.50 -5.87
C GLY A 50 11.18 -13.73 -5.06
N GLY A 51 11.99 -14.04 -4.04
CA GLY A 51 11.80 -15.20 -3.17
C GLY A 51 10.72 -15.00 -2.10
N LYS A 52 10.60 -15.98 -1.19
CA LYS A 52 9.62 -15.97 -0.08
C LYS A 52 9.71 -14.70 0.77
N LEU A 53 10.91 -14.22 1.06
CA LEU A 53 11.13 -13.01 1.86
C LEU A 53 10.45 -11.77 1.26
N ILE A 54 10.58 -11.55 -0.05
CA ILE A 54 9.95 -10.41 -0.74
C ILE A 54 8.43 -10.48 -0.63
N LYS A 55 7.86 -11.68 -0.75
CA LYS A 55 6.42 -11.90 -0.60
C LYS A 55 5.95 -11.60 0.83
N TYR A 56 6.70 -12.02 1.85
CA TYR A 56 6.37 -11.69 3.24
C TYR A 56 6.41 -10.19 3.52
N VAL A 57 7.45 -9.48 3.05
CA VAL A 57 7.53 -8.02 3.17
C VAL A 57 6.36 -7.34 2.45
N ALA A 58 6.03 -7.80 1.24
CA ALA A 58 4.91 -7.25 0.49
C ALA A 58 3.56 -7.47 1.20
N TYR A 59 3.31 -8.66 1.74
CA TYR A 59 2.09 -8.93 2.52
C TYR A 59 2.04 -8.10 3.81
N LEU A 60 3.16 -7.93 4.51
CA LEU A 60 3.23 -7.12 5.71
C LEU A 60 2.86 -5.67 5.41
N PHE A 61 3.48 -5.07 4.39
CA PHE A 61 3.18 -3.68 4.02
C PHE A 61 1.78 -3.51 3.45
N ALA A 62 1.32 -4.41 2.59
CA ALA A 62 -0.06 -4.37 2.09
C ALA A 62 -1.07 -4.57 3.24
N GLY A 63 -0.74 -5.37 4.25
CA GLY A 63 -1.49 -5.52 5.49
C GLY A 63 -1.55 -4.23 6.31
N LEU A 64 -0.41 -3.55 6.49
CA LEU A 64 -0.34 -2.24 7.15
C LEU A 64 -1.20 -1.20 6.43
N LEU A 65 -1.17 -1.16 5.10
CA LEU A 65 -2.05 -0.28 4.32
C LEU A 65 -3.51 -0.65 4.56
N SER A 66 -3.85 -1.95 4.56
CA SER A 66 -5.22 -2.43 4.81
C SER A 66 -5.76 -2.07 6.19
N LEU A 67 -4.89 -1.92 7.21
CA LEU A 67 -5.30 -1.48 8.55
C LEU A 67 -5.92 -0.08 8.55
N LEU A 68 -5.65 0.76 7.54
CA LEU A 68 -6.30 2.06 7.41
C LEU A 68 -7.82 1.95 7.20
N LEU A 69 -8.34 0.78 6.80
CA LEU A 69 -9.79 0.52 6.80
C LEU A 69 -10.39 0.52 8.21
N LEU A 70 -9.62 0.18 9.24
CA LEU A 70 -10.05 0.38 10.63
C LEU A 70 -10.15 1.87 10.96
N GLY A 71 -9.25 2.69 10.40
CA GLY A 71 -9.31 4.15 10.47
C GLY A 71 -10.59 4.71 9.86
N VAL A 72 -11.10 4.11 8.77
CA VAL A 72 -12.40 4.45 8.17
C VAL A 72 -13.54 4.20 9.15
N LEU A 73 -13.56 3.04 9.81
CA LEU A 73 -14.58 2.71 10.80
C LEU A 73 -14.54 3.70 11.98
N LEU A 74 -13.34 4.07 12.44
CA LEU A 74 -13.16 5.08 13.47
C LEU A 74 -13.66 6.45 13.02
N ALA A 75 -13.33 6.88 11.79
CA ALA A 75 -13.78 8.17 11.25
C ALA A 75 -15.32 8.27 11.15
N VAL A 76 -16.01 7.16 10.86
CA VAL A 76 -17.48 7.10 10.85
C VAL A 76 -18.06 7.11 12.26
N ALA A 77 -17.36 6.53 13.23
CA ALA A 77 -17.79 6.50 14.62
C ALA A 77 -17.50 7.82 15.36
N MET A 78 -16.51 8.60 14.94
CA MET A 78 -16.10 9.85 15.58
C MET A 78 -17.23 10.88 15.80
N PRO A 79 -18.14 11.11 14.83
CA PRO A 79 -19.31 11.97 15.03
C PRO A 79 -20.22 11.56 16.19
N LEU A 80 -20.26 10.26 16.54
CA LEU A 80 -21.03 9.77 17.71
C LEU A 80 -20.43 10.25 19.04
N PHE A 81 -19.17 10.67 19.04
CA PHE A 81 -18.45 11.19 20.19
C PHE A 81 -18.30 12.73 20.17
N GLY A 82 -19.00 13.42 19.27
CA GLY A 82 -18.97 14.88 19.16
C GLY A 82 -17.75 15.46 18.45
N ALA A 83 -16.96 14.63 17.77
CA ALA A 83 -15.85 15.09 16.93
C ALA A 83 -16.33 15.44 15.52
N GLU A 84 -15.63 16.37 14.86
CA GLU A 84 -15.94 16.77 13.48
C GLU A 84 -15.62 15.66 12.48
N PHE A 85 -16.47 15.52 11.46
CA PHE A 85 -16.27 14.54 10.41
C PHE A 85 -15.29 15.07 9.36
N GLU A 86 -14.06 14.57 9.38
CA GLU A 86 -13.06 14.89 8.37
C GLU A 86 -13.21 14.00 7.11
N LEU A 87 -13.95 14.52 6.13
CA LEU A 87 -14.14 13.87 4.82
C LEU A 87 -12.81 13.46 4.16
N ALA A 88 -11.79 14.33 4.22
CA ALA A 88 -10.49 14.08 3.59
C ALA A 88 -9.79 12.85 4.21
N LEU A 89 -9.75 12.75 5.54
CA LEU A 89 -9.16 11.64 6.25
C LEU A 89 -9.92 10.33 5.96
N PHE A 90 -11.26 10.40 5.93
CA PHE A 90 -12.12 9.26 5.62
C PHE A 90 -11.81 8.70 4.23
N PHE A 91 -11.83 9.53 3.19
CA PHE A 91 -11.58 9.08 1.82
C PHE A 91 -10.13 8.62 1.62
N ALA A 92 -9.14 9.31 2.20
CA ALA A 92 -7.75 8.91 2.13
C ALA A 92 -7.55 7.51 2.76
N SER A 93 -8.09 7.30 3.96
CA SER A 93 -7.99 6.02 4.68
C SER A 93 -8.70 4.89 3.92
N LEU A 94 -9.87 5.17 3.34
CA LEU A 94 -10.64 4.22 2.55
C LEU A 94 -9.89 3.80 1.29
N LEU A 95 -9.35 4.76 0.55
CA LEU A 95 -8.71 4.52 -0.74
C LEU A 95 -7.38 3.79 -0.55
N ILE A 96 -6.56 4.23 0.39
CA ILE A 96 -5.28 3.56 0.72
C ILE A 96 -5.53 2.16 1.31
N GLY A 97 -6.53 2.05 2.20
CA GLY A 97 -6.95 0.77 2.77
C GLY A 97 -7.40 -0.24 1.71
N ALA A 98 -8.24 0.20 0.77
CA ALA A 98 -8.69 -0.62 -0.35
C ALA A 98 -7.54 -1.04 -1.27
N ILE A 99 -6.58 -0.16 -1.53
CA ILE A 99 -5.35 -0.49 -2.28
C ILE A 99 -4.57 -1.61 -1.57
N GLY A 100 -4.43 -1.53 -0.25
CA GLY A 100 -3.79 -2.57 0.56
C GLY A 100 -4.44 -3.93 0.37
N VAL A 101 -5.77 -3.99 0.51
CA VAL A 101 -6.55 -5.23 0.37
C VAL A 101 -6.46 -5.79 -1.05
N LEU A 102 -6.63 -4.93 -2.07
CA LEU A 102 -6.50 -5.31 -3.48
C LEU A 102 -5.11 -5.87 -3.81
N THR A 103 -4.08 -5.32 -3.18
CA THR A 103 -2.70 -5.78 -3.34
C THR A 103 -2.53 -7.19 -2.77
N ILE A 104 -3.04 -7.46 -1.56
CA ILE A 104 -2.99 -8.79 -0.95
C ILE A 104 -3.69 -9.83 -1.85
N PHE A 105 -4.90 -9.54 -2.31
CA PHE A 105 -5.66 -10.46 -3.17
C PHE A 105 -4.95 -10.69 -4.51
N THR A 106 -4.36 -9.64 -5.10
CA THR A 106 -3.65 -9.76 -6.38
C THR A 106 -2.38 -10.61 -6.22
N ILE A 107 -1.56 -10.37 -5.18
CA ILE A 107 -0.36 -11.18 -4.91
C ILE A 107 -0.75 -12.64 -4.63
N ARG A 108 -1.82 -12.88 -3.87
CA ARG A 108 -2.31 -14.24 -3.61
C ARG A 108 -2.73 -14.95 -4.90
N SER A 109 -3.49 -14.29 -5.76
CA SER A 109 -3.94 -14.85 -7.04
C SER A 109 -2.77 -15.22 -7.96
N GLU A 110 -1.74 -14.37 -8.04
CA GLU A 110 -0.56 -14.64 -8.87
C GLU A 110 0.26 -15.83 -8.34
N ASN A 111 0.35 -15.99 -7.01
CA ASN A 111 1.04 -17.13 -6.42
C ASN A 111 0.33 -18.46 -6.72
N THR A 112 -1.00 -18.49 -6.65
CA THR A 112 -1.78 -19.69 -6.98
C THR A 112 -1.64 -20.10 -8.44
N ASN A 113 -1.50 -19.14 -9.36
CA ASN A 113 -1.34 -19.42 -10.79
C ASN A 113 0.10 -19.79 -11.21
N SER A 114 1.07 -19.69 -10.29
CA SER A 114 2.50 -19.97 -10.54
C SER A 114 2.96 -21.37 -10.10
N VAL A 115 2.06 -22.16 -9.53
CA VAL A 115 2.22 -23.58 -9.16
C VAL A 115 1.48 -24.43 -10.17
#